data_AF-A0A967LCH4-F1
#
_entry.id   AF-A0A967LCH4-F1
#
_cell.length_a   1.000
_cell.length_b   1.000
_cell.length_c   1.000
_cell.angle_alpha   90.00
_cell.angle_beta   90.00
_cell.angle_gamma   90.00
#
_symmetry.space_group_name_H-M   'P 1'
#
loop_
_entity.id
_entity.type
_entity.pdbx_description
1 polymer ?
#
loop_
_entity_poly.entity_id
_entity_poly.type
_entity_poly.pdbx_seq_one_letter_code
_entity_poly.pdbx_strand_id
1 'polypeptide(L)'
;MSDSNTSLPPDAQIAWEAYLSMSETKTAYFTFLSEIDQKYKNRGSPTIAENLQLEKLLGTHNEAVALFNKAMQSVTDKDAREQLLIKLTGDAGKQGTH
;
A
#
# COMPACT_ATOMS: atom_id res chain seq x y z
N MET A 1 -17.72 21.27 3.57
CA MET A 1 -16.49 20.45 3.58
C MET A 1 -16.55 19.66 4.88
N SER A 2 -16.90 18.38 4.82
CA SER A 2 -17.07 17.57 6.02
C SER A 2 -15.74 16.92 6.35
N ASP A 3 -15.07 17.43 7.38
CA ASP A 3 -13.97 16.76 8.04
C ASP A 3 -14.52 15.50 8.73
N SER A 4 -14.52 14.37 8.01
CA SER A 4 -14.78 13.06 8.59
C SER A 4 -13.56 12.61 9.40
N ASN A 5 -13.26 13.33 10.48
CA ASN A 5 -12.45 12.82 11.59
C ASN A 5 -13.29 11.85 12.44
N THR A 6 -13.96 10.90 11.76
CA THR A 6 -14.62 9.78 12.40
C THR A 6 -13.52 8.76 12.63
N SER A 7 -12.96 8.76 13.84
CA SER A 7 -12.02 7.74 14.27
C SER A 7 -12.63 6.36 13.98
N LEU A 8 -11.90 5.52 13.23
CA LEU A 8 -12.35 4.16 13.00
C LEU A 8 -12.37 3.38 14.33
N PRO A 9 -13.25 2.37 14.46
CA PRO A 9 -13.13 1.39 15.53
C PRO A 9 -11.73 0.76 15.54
N PRO A 10 -11.20 0.30 16.70
CA PRO A 10 -9.81 -0.14 16.82
C PRO A 10 -9.37 -1.16 15.76
N ASP A 11 -10.17 -2.20 15.53
CA ASP A 11 -9.83 -3.24 14.53
C ASP A 11 -9.83 -2.70 13.10
N ALA A 12 -10.77 -1.79 12.79
CA ALA A 12 -10.83 -1.11 11.50
C ALA A 12 -9.67 -0.12 11.32
N GLN A 13 -9.23 0.55 12.40
CA GLN A 13 -8.07 1.43 12.39
C GLN A 13 -6.78 0.66 12.09
N ILE A 14 -6.58 -0.52 12.70
CA ILE A 14 -5.44 -1.39 12.41
C ILE A 14 -5.44 -1.82 10.93
N ALA A 15 -6.59 -2.18 10.38
CA ALA A 15 -6.71 -2.53 8.96
C ALA A 15 -6.44 -1.33 8.03
N TRP A 16 -6.86 -0.13 8.44
CA TRP A 16 -6.55 1.10 7.72
C TRP A 16 -5.06 1.43 7.71
N GLU A 17 -4.38 1.31 8.85
CA GLU A 17 -2.93 1.51 8.95
C GLU A 17 -2.14 0.48 8.13
N ALA A 18 -2.58 -0.78 8.13
CA ALA A 18 -1.99 -1.81 7.29
C ALA A 18 -2.20 -1.53 5.79
N TYR A 19 -3.34 -0.97 5.39
CA TYR A 19 -3.57 -0.51 4.02
C TYR A 19 -2.63 0.65 3.63
N LEU A 20 -2.41 1.62 4.52
CA LEU A 20 -1.48 2.71 4.27
C LEU A 20 -0.05 2.18 4.07
N SER A 21 0.41 1.29 4.95
CA SER A 21 1.72 0.65 4.81
C SER A 21 1.85 -0.16 3.51
N MET A 22 0.81 -0.91 3.13
CA MET A 22 0.76 -1.62 1.85
C MET A 22 0.85 -0.65 0.65
N SER A 23 0.18 0.50 0.72
CA SER A 23 0.19 1.53 -0.33
C SER A 23 1.55 2.21 -0.46
N GLU A 24 2.19 2.51 0.68
CA GLU A 24 3.55 3.09 0.73
C GLU A 24 4.59 2.13 0.15
N THR A 25 4.56 0.87 0.56
CA THR A 25 5.50 -0.16 0.06
C THR A 25 5.31 -0.43 -1.43
N LYS A 26 4.06 -0.43 -1.91
CA LYS A 26 3.75 -0.50 -3.35
C LYS A 26 4.37 0.67 -4.11
N THR A 27 4.15 1.89 -3.61
CA THR A 27 4.71 3.11 -4.21
C THR A 27 6.23 3.05 -4.25
N ALA A 28 6.89 2.65 -3.16
CA ALA A 28 8.35 2.51 -3.13
C ALA A 28 8.88 1.51 -4.17
N TYR A 29 8.21 0.35 -4.31
CA TYR A 29 8.58 -0.65 -5.31
C TYR A 29 8.43 -0.12 -6.74
N PHE A 30 7.29 0.48 -7.08
CA PHE A 30 7.04 0.97 -8.44
C PHE A 30 7.86 2.21 -8.80
N THR A 31 8.14 3.10 -7.85
CA THR A 31 9.05 4.22 -8.05
C THR A 31 10.44 3.71 -8.40
N PHE A 32 10.99 2.77 -7.62
CA PHE A 32 12.30 2.20 -7.91
C PHE A 32 12.33 1.46 -9.26
N LEU A 33 11.25 0.72 -9.58
CA LEU A 33 11.10 0.05 -10.87
C LEU A 33 11.11 1.05 -12.05
N SER A 34 10.46 2.21 -11.89
CA SER A 34 10.45 3.28 -12.89
C SER A 34 11.84 3.93 -13.06
N GLU A 35 12.56 4.15 -11.96
CA GLU A 35 13.92 4.69 -11.98
C GLU A 35 14.89 3.79 -12.75
N ILE A 36 14.86 2.47 -12.50
CA ILE A 36 15.73 1.53 -13.22
C ILE A 36 15.31 1.35 -14.68
N ASP A 37 14.01 1.39 -14.99
CA ASP A 37 13.51 1.35 -16.36
C ASP A 37 14.02 2.57 -17.15
N GLN A 38 13.95 3.76 -16.54
CA GLN A 38 14.49 4.98 -17.14
C GLN A 38 16.01 4.92 -17.33
N LYS A 39 16.75 4.33 -16.38
CA LYS A 39 18.19 4.07 -16.52
C LYS A 39 18.47 3.16 -17.72
N TYR A 40 17.73 2.05 -17.85
CA TYR A 40 17.95 1.08 -18.93
C TYR A 40 17.61 1.65 -20.31
N LYS A 41 16.55 2.47 -20.40
CA LYS A 41 16.24 3.26 -21.60
C LYS A 41 17.38 4.21 -22.00
N ASN A 42 18.13 4.71 -21.02
CA ASN A 42 19.29 5.57 -21.22
C ASN A 42 20.61 4.80 -21.38
N ARG A 43 20.55 3.54 -21.84
CA ARG A 43 21.70 2.63 -22.07
C ARG A 43 22.49 2.25 -20.80
N GLY A 44 21.95 2.53 -19.62
CA GLY A 44 22.50 1.98 -18.39
C GLY A 44 22.32 0.46 -18.35
N SER A 45 23.25 -0.26 -17.74
CA SER A 45 23.17 -1.71 -17.60
C SER A 45 22.58 -2.12 -16.24
N PRO A 46 21.81 -3.22 -16.17
CA PRO A 46 21.37 -3.80 -14.90
C PRO A 46 22.52 -4.16 -13.98
N THR A 47 22.31 -4.02 -12.68
CA THR A 47 23.27 -4.40 -11.64
C THR A 47 22.67 -5.39 -10.66
N ILE A 48 23.55 -6.18 -10.04
CA ILE A 48 23.15 -7.11 -8.96
C ILE A 48 22.51 -6.33 -7.79
N ALA A 49 23.03 -5.14 -7.46
CA ALA A 49 22.49 -4.31 -6.39
C ALA A 49 21.04 -3.86 -6.67
N GLU A 50 20.71 -3.53 -7.92
CA GLU A 50 19.34 -3.19 -8.31
C GLU A 50 18.39 -4.37 -8.18
N ASN A 51 18.81 -5.56 -8.59
CA ASN A 51 18.01 -6.77 -8.42
C ASN A 51 17.76 -7.09 -6.94
N LEU A 52 18.80 -7.01 -6.10
CA LEU A 52 18.67 -7.23 -4.66
C LEU A 52 17.74 -6.20 -4.00
N GLN A 53 17.80 -4.94 -4.44
CA GLN A 53 16.91 -3.89 -3.93
C GLN A 53 15.46 -4.11 -4.36
N LEU A 54 15.21 -4.54 -5.61
CA LEU A 54 13.87 -4.93 -6.07
C LEU A 54 13.31 -6.10 -5.26
N GLU A 55 14.11 -7.15 -5.06
CA GLU A 55 13.71 -8.32 -4.27
C GLU A 55 13.35 -7.93 -2.83
N LYS A 56 14.17 -7.06 -2.22
CA LYS A 56 13.90 -6.52 -0.88
C LYS A 56 12.58 -5.75 -0.83
N LEU A 57 12.38 -4.80 -1.75
CA LEU A 57 11.17 -3.97 -1.79
C LEU A 57 9.92 -4.82 -2.04
N LEU A 58 10.01 -5.81 -2.93
CA LEU A 58 8.93 -6.75 -3.20
C LEU A 58 8.62 -7.63 -1.97
N GLY A 59 9.65 -8.10 -1.26
CA GLY A 59 9.49 -8.82 0.00
C GLY A 59 8.76 -8.00 1.05
N THR A 60 9.18 -6.74 1.27
CA THR A 60 8.49 -5.82 2.18
C THR A 60 7.04 -5.56 1.77
N HIS A 61 6.76 -5.40 0.46
CA HIS A 61 5.39 -5.24 -0.01
C HIS A 61 4.53 -6.48 0.25
N ASN A 62 5.07 -7.68 0.02
CA ASN A 62 4.36 -8.94 0.29
C ASN A 62 4.02 -9.10 1.77
N GLU A 63 4.94 -8.74 2.67
CA GLU A 63 4.68 -8.71 4.12
C GLU A 63 3.56 -7.73 4.48
N ALA A 64 3.56 -6.53 3.91
CA ALA A 64 2.52 -5.53 4.13
C ALA A 64 1.15 -6.01 3.61
N VAL A 65 1.09 -6.66 2.45
CA VAL A 65 -0.13 -7.29 1.91
C VAL A 65 -0.66 -8.37 2.86
N ALA A 66 0.22 -9.22 3.39
CA ALA A 66 -0.16 -10.27 4.33
C ALA A 66 -0.73 -9.69 5.63
N LEU A 67 -0.10 -8.63 6.17
CA LEU A 67 -0.59 -7.92 7.35
C LEU A 67 -1.95 -7.25 7.10
N PHE A 68 -2.13 -6.59 5.96
CA PHE A 68 -3.40 -6.00 5.59
C PHE A 68 -4.51 -7.05 5.47
N ASN A 69 -4.26 -8.17 4.78
CA ASN A 69 -5.21 -9.26 4.67
C ASN A 69 -5.61 -9.83 6.04
N LYS A 70 -4.63 -10.01 6.94
CA LYS A 70 -4.88 -10.46 8.30
C LYS A 70 -5.72 -9.45 9.08
N ALA A 71 -5.40 -8.16 9.00
CA ALA A 71 -6.14 -7.10 9.67
C ALA A 71 -7.59 -7.02 9.16
N MET A 72 -7.80 -7.13 7.85
CA MET A 72 -9.14 -7.18 7.24
C MET A 72 -9.98 -8.38 7.72
N GLN A 73 -9.35 -9.52 8.01
CA GLN A 73 -10.04 -10.69 8.58
C GLN A 73 -10.44 -10.47 10.04
N SER A 74 -9.68 -9.68 10.80
CA SER A 74 -10.00 -9.33 12.19
C SER A 74 -11.18 -8.36 12.33
N VAL A 75 -11.51 -7.60 11.28
CA VAL A 75 -12.69 -6.72 11.26
C VAL A 75 -13.96 -7.54 11.06
N THR A 76 -14.47 -8.08 12.16
CA THR A 76 -15.66 -8.96 12.18
C THR A 76 -16.96 -8.18 12.38
N ASP A 77 -16.91 -7.03 13.05
CA ASP A 77 -18.06 -6.16 13.23
C ASP A 77 -18.48 -5.53 11.89
N LYS A 78 -19.79 -5.60 11.60
CA LYS A 78 -20.34 -5.19 10.31
C LYS A 78 -20.21 -3.68 10.10
N ASP A 79 -20.51 -2.89 11.13
CA ASP A 79 -20.52 -1.43 11.04
C ASP A 79 -19.08 -0.91 10.95
N ALA A 80 -18.15 -1.48 11.71
CA ALA A 80 -16.72 -1.20 11.60
C ALA A 80 -16.17 -1.53 10.19
N ARG A 81 -16.60 -2.67 9.62
CA ARG A 81 -16.21 -3.07 8.26
C ARG A 81 -16.76 -2.11 7.21
N GLU A 82 -18.00 -1.66 7.35
CA GLU A 82 -18.61 -0.70 6.41
C GLU A 82 -17.89 0.66 6.45
N GLN A 83 -17.60 1.19 7.64
CA GLN A 83 -16.82 2.43 7.79
C GLN A 83 -15.42 2.32 7.16
N LEU A 84 -14.75 1.19 7.35
CA LEU A 84 -13.45 0.92 6.73
C LEU A 84 -13.55 0.89 5.20
N LEU A 85 -14.55 0.20 4.64
CA LEU A 85 -14.72 0.11 3.18
C LEU A 85 -15.01 1.49 2.54
N ILE A 86 -15.79 2.34 3.21
CA ILE A 86 -16.01 3.73 2.77
C ILE A 86 -14.68 4.49 2.70
N LYS A 87 -13.83 4.34 3.71
CA LYS A 87 -12.53 5.00 3.77
C LYS A 87 -11.57 4.49 2.68
N LEU A 88 -11.49 3.16 2.49
CA LEU A 88 -10.67 2.52 1.46
C LEU A 88 -11.08 2.92 0.05
N THR A 89 -12.38 2.92 -0.26
CA THR A 89 -12.88 3.29 -1.59
C THR A 89 -12.72 4.78 -1.89
N GLY A 90 -12.88 5.64 -0.87
CA GLY A 90 -12.62 7.07 -0.97
C GLY A 90 -11.13 7.40 -1.19
N ASP A 91 -10.22 6.56 -0.72
CA ASP A 91 -8.78 6.73 -0.92
C ASP A 91 -8.28 6.12 -2.24
N ALA A 92 -8.74 4.91 -2.59
CA ALA A 92 -8.41 4.25 -3.84
C ALA A 92 -8.80 5.09 -5.07
N GLY A 93 -9.90 5.85 -5.00
CA GLY A 93 -10.30 6.80 -6.03
C GLY A 93 -9.34 7.98 -6.23
N LYS A 94 -8.49 8.30 -5.24
CA LYS A 94 -7.47 9.35 -5.33
C LYS A 94 -6.13 8.82 -5.83
N GLN A 95 -5.82 7.55 -5.58
CA GLN A 95 -4.56 6.92 -6.02
C GLN A 95 -4.55 6.55 -7.52
N GLY A 96 -5.69 6.66 -8.22
CA GLY A 96 -5.82 6.37 -9.65
C GLY A 96 -5.51 7.52 -10.62
N THR A 97 -5.11 8.69 -10.11
CA THR A 97 -4.78 9.87 -10.93
C THR A 97 -3.31 10.25 -10.78
N HIS A 98 -2.41 9.47 -11.39
CA HIS A 98 -1.04 9.90 -11.65
C HIS A 98 -0.56 9.33 -12.98
#